data_AF-A0A914EPY3-F1
#
_entry.id   AF-A0A914EPY3-F1
#
_cell.length_a   1.000
_cell.length_b   1.000
_cell.length_c   1.000
_cell.angle_alpha   90.00
_cell.angle_beta   90.00
_cell.angle_gamma   90.00
#
_symmetry.space_group_name_H-M   'P 1'
#
loop_
_entity.id
_entity.type
_entity.pdbx_description
1 polymer ?
#
loop_
_entity_poly.entity_id
_entity_poly.type
_entity_poly.pdbx_seq_one_letter_code
_entity_poly.pdbx_strand_id
1 'polypeptide(L)'
;MSSTEFAGGDFGKNTAKEGDILEPSPKSSSVTMSDDDFESVSLKRRAVSSGEQSLAGSGDEERALSDTEIPKAQKTKELASQVKGPSSNELETQCEKARIQAAKDELAASKSDEYINVDSEGFEDILSGGDLWKKTIKEGSGERGAASQWAEIRVEDLNDPDAEITEVQFPLGYHYILDAWELAVQLMLPGEICIIKSTPRFVDGSTNSKELLHKYEIELTNLGRFVDFDEMSEEQIIEFLKILKKRGDYYFSRDMIEHALQLNMKALDIITKELEDAEEFHGSKLNLLISAAYYYWRLQNSVDGMRVIRDGLAIAPTNEKLLYKQSQFHFLKKEFKESAAILKKLLSMGIESEAIDEELRKTEIGVKEQLEKEKQVYKRMLGALGKPPRKEQQQRNNGFSPTKRYLFMAGTVCLIAILFQVIRYFFNLHYF
;
A
#
# COMPACT_ATOMS: atom_id res chain seq x y z
N MET A 1 -51.90 7.63 23.59
CA MET A 1 -51.94 9.02 23.07
C MET A 1 -51.19 9.91 24.05
N SER A 2 -49.92 10.17 23.77
CA SER A 2 -49.19 11.35 24.25
C SER A 2 -47.90 11.38 23.45
N SER A 3 -47.99 12.02 22.29
CA SER A 3 -46.88 12.27 21.38
C SER A 3 -46.09 13.44 21.97
N THR A 4 -44.86 13.19 22.42
CA THR A 4 -43.90 14.27 22.71
C THR A 4 -43.10 14.53 21.46
N GLU A 5 -43.31 15.73 20.93
CA GLU A 5 -42.66 16.33 19.77
C GLU A 5 -41.14 16.38 19.99
N PHE A 6 -40.39 15.78 19.06
CA PHE A 6 -38.95 15.98 18.91
C PHE A 6 -38.75 17.36 18.28
N ALA A 7 -38.23 18.31 19.05
CA ALA A 7 -37.74 19.57 18.53
C ALA A 7 -36.50 19.30 17.67
N GLY A 8 -36.60 19.61 16.38
CA GLY A 8 -35.47 19.60 15.45
C GLY A 8 -34.43 20.64 15.87
N GLY A 9 -33.31 20.16 16.40
CA GLY A 9 -32.08 20.95 16.49
C GLY A 9 -31.47 21.10 15.09
N ASP A 10 -31.12 22.33 14.73
CA ASP A 10 -30.43 22.74 13.52
C ASP A 10 -29.02 22.11 13.49
N PHE A 11 -28.89 20.87 12.99
CA PHE A 11 -27.65 20.09 12.95
C PHE A 11 -26.70 20.45 11.79
N GLY A 12 -26.90 21.59 11.11
CA GLY A 12 -26.23 21.91 9.85
C GLY A 12 -25.26 23.09 9.84
N LYS A 13 -24.86 23.68 10.98
CA LYS A 13 -24.16 24.99 10.97
C LYS A 13 -22.81 25.12 11.69
N ASN A 14 -22.29 24.07 12.32
CA ASN A 14 -20.95 24.10 12.89
C ASN A 14 -20.03 23.10 12.18
N THR A 15 -19.78 23.34 10.90
CA THR A 15 -18.59 22.78 10.26
C THR A 15 -17.37 23.47 10.86
N ALA A 16 -16.48 22.66 11.44
CA ALA A 16 -15.18 23.06 11.98
C ALA A 16 -14.56 24.17 11.11
N LYS A 17 -14.30 25.33 11.72
CA LYS A 17 -13.47 26.35 11.07
C LYS A 17 -12.05 25.80 11.02
N GLU A 18 -11.23 26.35 10.13
CA GLU A 18 -9.83 25.97 9.88
C GLU A 18 -8.92 25.95 11.16
N GLY A 19 -9.43 26.37 12.33
CA GLY A 19 -8.76 26.28 13.64
C GLY A 19 -9.27 25.21 14.61
N ASP A 20 -10.34 24.46 14.30
CA ASP A 20 -10.91 23.43 15.19
C ASP A 20 -10.34 22.01 14.91
N ILE A 21 -9.51 21.90 13.87
CA ILE A 21 -8.73 20.69 13.58
C ILE A 21 -7.34 20.93 14.18
N LEU A 22 -7.02 20.21 15.26
CA LEU A 22 -5.66 20.22 15.80
C LEU A 22 -4.70 19.63 14.76
N GLU A 23 -4.09 20.53 13.97
CA GLU A 23 -2.90 20.22 13.21
C GLU A 23 -1.78 19.90 14.22
N PRO A 24 -1.01 18.81 14.02
CA PRO A 24 0.12 18.50 14.91
C PRO A 24 1.08 19.70 14.96
N SER A 25 1.55 20.07 16.16
CA SER A 25 2.28 21.31 16.42
C SER A 25 3.40 21.58 15.39
N PRO A 26 3.65 22.84 15.00
CA PRO A 26 4.62 23.20 13.97
C PRO A 26 6.04 23.19 14.55
N LYS A 27 6.52 22.02 14.94
CA LYS A 27 7.94 21.73 15.14
C LYS A 27 8.38 20.52 14.33
N SER A 28 7.77 20.36 13.16
CA SER A 28 8.43 19.87 11.96
C SER A 28 7.77 20.65 10.82
N SER A 29 8.57 21.19 9.91
CA SER A 29 8.14 21.94 8.74
C SER A 29 6.83 21.37 8.17
N SER A 30 5.77 22.18 8.14
CA SER A 30 4.56 21.87 7.40
C SER A 30 4.94 21.55 5.95
N VAL A 31 5.02 20.28 5.61
CA VAL A 31 5.17 19.84 4.22
C VAL A 31 3.79 19.97 3.58
N THR A 32 3.36 21.21 3.35
CA THR A 32 2.65 21.47 2.11
C THR A 32 3.63 21.08 1.01
N MET A 33 3.28 20.16 0.12
CA MET A 33 4.09 19.91 -1.08
C MET A 33 4.13 21.20 -1.91
N SER A 34 5.05 22.09 -1.57
CA SER A 34 5.46 23.22 -2.37
C SER A 34 6.27 22.71 -3.54
N ASP A 35 6.31 23.49 -4.63
CA ASP A 35 6.91 23.11 -5.89
C ASP A 35 8.43 22.78 -5.82
N ASP A 36 9.06 22.99 -4.66
CA ASP A 36 10.50 22.80 -4.41
C ASP A 36 10.92 21.41 -3.84
N ASP A 37 9.99 20.52 -3.45
CA ASP A 37 10.34 19.18 -2.90
C ASP A 37 10.81 18.16 -3.98
N PHE A 38 11.07 18.62 -5.19
CA PHE A 38 11.37 17.83 -6.37
C PHE A 38 12.76 17.15 -6.34
N GLU A 39 13.67 17.59 -5.48
CA GLU A 39 15.11 17.35 -5.65
C GLU A 39 15.75 16.25 -4.78
N SER A 40 15.08 15.64 -3.79
CA SER A 40 15.82 14.83 -2.79
C SER A 40 15.23 13.47 -2.39
N VAL A 41 14.88 12.61 -3.35
CA VAL A 41 14.76 11.15 -3.06
C VAL A 41 15.41 10.32 -4.16
N SER A 42 16.73 10.50 -4.31
CA SER A 42 17.58 9.59 -5.07
C SER A 42 18.57 8.91 -4.13
N LEU A 43 18.69 7.59 -4.29
CA LEU A 43 19.71 6.68 -3.72
C LEU A 43 19.46 6.09 -2.33
N LYS A 44 18.81 4.91 -2.32
CA LYS A 44 19.37 3.66 -1.75
C LYS A 44 18.48 2.46 -2.11
N ARG A 45 18.74 1.82 -3.25
CA ARG A 45 18.25 0.46 -3.53
C ARG A 45 19.35 -0.54 -3.20
N ARG A 46 19.12 -1.39 -2.20
CA ARG A 46 19.87 -2.65 -2.01
C ARG A 46 19.01 -3.76 -2.61
N ALA A 47 19.48 -4.34 -3.71
CA ALA A 47 18.80 -5.45 -4.38
C ALA A 47 18.92 -6.73 -3.55
N VAL A 48 17.81 -7.45 -3.37
CA VAL A 48 17.80 -8.85 -2.93
C VAL A 48 17.31 -9.68 -4.11
N SER A 49 18.18 -10.59 -4.56
CA SER A 49 17.98 -11.48 -5.71
C SER A 49 17.17 -12.70 -5.27
N SER A 50 15.91 -12.79 -5.71
CA SER A 50 15.15 -14.06 -5.68
C SER A 50 15.47 -14.84 -6.95
N GLY A 51 16.27 -15.90 -6.81
CA GLY A 51 16.53 -16.83 -7.89
C GLY A 51 15.40 -17.84 -8.01
N GLU A 52 14.65 -17.79 -9.11
CA GLU A 52 13.89 -18.92 -9.62
C GLU A 52 14.08 -19.07 -11.13
N GLN A 53 14.26 -20.32 -11.54
CA GLN A 53 14.60 -20.74 -12.89
C GLN A 53 13.32 -21.00 -13.70
N SER A 54 13.17 -20.30 -14.82
CA SER A 54 12.14 -20.60 -15.82
C SER A 54 12.55 -21.83 -16.65
N LEU A 55 11.71 -22.86 -16.67
CA LEU A 55 11.81 -23.99 -17.61
C LEU A 55 10.91 -23.73 -18.81
N ALA A 56 11.49 -23.74 -20.01
CA ALA A 56 10.83 -23.48 -21.28
C ALA A 56 10.69 -24.75 -22.13
N GLY A 57 9.73 -24.72 -23.06
CA GLY A 57 9.63 -25.57 -24.25
C GLY A 57 8.48 -26.59 -24.18
N SER A 58 7.71 -26.87 -25.23
CA SER A 58 7.81 -26.54 -26.66
C SER A 58 6.42 -26.70 -27.30
N GLY A 59 6.20 -26.05 -28.45
CA GLY A 59 5.03 -26.33 -29.30
C GLY A 59 5.13 -27.67 -30.01
N ASP A 60 3.99 -28.12 -30.58
CA ASP A 60 3.90 -28.58 -31.97
C ASP A 60 2.44 -28.78 -32.41
N GLU A 61 2.16 -28.15 -33.55
CA GLU A 61 1.27 -28.43 -34.70
C GLU A 61 -0.05 -29.23 -34.58
N GLU A 62 -1.07 -28.63 -35.21
CA GLU A 62 -2.33 -29.25 -35.66
C GLU A 62 -2.12 -30.49 -36.54
N ARG A 63 -2.93 -31.51 -36.32
CA ARG A 63 -3.31 -32.46 -37.38
C ARG A 63 -4.74 -32.95 -37.16
N ALA A 64 -5.66 -32.49 -37.98
CA ALA A 64 -6.96 -33.12 -38.16
C ALA A 64 -6.80 -34.40 -39.01
N LEU A 65 -7.53 -35.48 -38.68
CA LEU A 65 -8.15 -36.42 -39.62
C LEU A 65 -8.98 -37.51 -38.89
N SER A 66 -10.29 -37.44 -39.14
CA SER A 66 -11.30 -38.47 -39.47
C SER A 66 -11.41 -39.81 -38.71
N ASP A 67 -12.68 -40.09 -38.38
CA ASP A 67 -13.30 -41.34 -37.93
C ASP A 67 -12.93 -42.59 -38.75
N THR A 68 -12.54 -43.66 -38.05
CA THR A 68 -13.07 -45.01 -38.28
C THR A 68 -12.64 -45.99 -37.16
N GLU A 69 -13.64 -46.72 -36.66
CA GLU A 69 -13.58 -48.06 -36.05
C GLU A 69 -13.20 -48.23 -34.56
N ILE A 70 -14.28 -48.19 -33.77
CA ILE A 70 -14.47 -48.76 -32.42
C ILE A 70 -14.31 -50.30 -32.51
N PRO A 71 -13.44 -50.95 -31.70
CA PRO A 71 -13.89 -51.49 -30.42
C PRO A 71 -12.81 -51.49 -29.33
N LYS A 72 -12.68 -50.37 -28.61
CA LYS A 72 -12.02 -50.34 -27.28
C LYS A 72 -12.85 -49.67 -26.19
N ALA A 73 -14.07 -49.23 -26.51
CA ALA A 73 -14.95 -48.52 -25.59
C ALA A 73 -15.68 -49.40 -24.55
N GLN A 74 -15.55 -50.73 -24.62
CA GLN A 74 -16.20 -51.63 -23.66
C GLN A 74 -15.31 -52.04 -22.48
N LYS A 75 -14.00 -51.76 -22.50
CA LYS A 75 -13.09 -52.11 -21.38
C LYS A 75 -12.84 -50.98 -20.38
N THR A 76 -13.23 -49.74 -20.70
CA THR A 76 -13.06 -48.59 -19.81
C THR A 76 -14.29 -48.28 -18.97
N LYS A 77 -15.45 -48.90 -19.25
CA LYS A 77 -16.69 -48.69 -18.47
C LYS A 77 -16.80 -49.54 -17.21
N GLU A 78 -16.06 -50.64 -17.10
CA GLU A 78 -16.11 -51.52 -15.92
C GLU A 78 -15.06 -51.19 -14.84
N LEU A 79 -14.09 -50.33 -15.12
CA LEU A 79 -13.08 -49.91 -14.12
C LEU A 79 -13.45 -48.60 -13.40
N ALA A 80 -14.44 -47.84 -13.90
CA ALA A 80 -14.88 -46.58 -13.30
C ALA A 80 -16.00 -46.75 -12.26
N SER A 81 -16.57 -47.95 -12.09
CA SER A 81 -17.67 -48.21 -11.15
C SER A 81 -17.21 -48.62 -9.74
N GLN A 82 -15.91 -48.58 -9.44
CA GLN A 82 -15.37 -48.95 -8.11
C GLN A 82 -14.64 -47.84 -7.35
N VAL A 83 -14.82 -46.57 -7.73
CA VAL A 83 -14.39 -45.44 -6.88
C VAL A 83 -15.62 -44.61 -6.52
N LYS A 84 -16.29 -45.01 -5.43
CA LYS A 84 -17.32 -44.20 -4.77
C LYS A 84 -16.63 -43.04 -4.04
N GLY A 85 -16.28 -42.00 -4.80
CA GLY A 85 -16.06 -40.66 -4.25
C GLY A 85 -17.41 -39.94 -4.13
N PRO A 86 -17.57 -39.01 -3.15
CA PRO A 86 -18.79 -38.21 -3.05
C PRO A 86 -19.04 -37.44 -4.34
N SER A 87 -20.32 -37.20 -4.66
CA SER A 87 -20.69 -36.43 -5.85
C SER A 87 -20.13 -34.99 -5.75
N SER A 88 -19.84 -34.35 -6.89
CA SER A 88 -19.23 -33.00 -6.94
C SER A 88 -19.94 -31.99 -6.02
N ASN A 89 -21.27 -32.04 -5.98
CA ASN A 89 -22.08 -31.13 -5.16
C ASN A 89 -21.93 -31.40 -3.65
N GLU A 90 -21.66 -32.65 -3.29
CA GLU A 90 -21.49 -33.10 -1.91
C GLU A 90 -20.09 -32.77 -1.38
N LEU A 91 -19.08 -32.79 -2.27
CA LEU A 91 -17.74 -32.28 -1.99
C LEU A 91 -17.74 -30.76 -1.82
N GLU A 92 -18.46 -30.04 -2.68
CA GLU A 92 -18.58 -28.58 -2.60
C GLU A 92 -19.29 -28.14 -1.31
N THR A 93 -20.34 -28.87 -0.91
CA THR A 93 -21.04 -28.64 0.38
C THR A 93 -20.14 -28.95 1.58
N GLN A 94 -19.26 -29.97 1.49
CA GLN A 94 -18.30 -30.27 2.55
C GLN A 94 -17.18 -29.23 2.63
N CYS A 95 -16.68 -28.74 1.50
CA CYS A 95 -15.70 -27.66 1.45
C CYS A 95 -16.27 -26.35 2.02
N GLU A 96 -17.53 -26.02 1.72
CA GLU A 96 -18.17 -24.82 2.26
C GLU A 96 -18.40 -24.93 3.76
N LYS A 97 -18.85 -26.09 4.26
CA LYS A 97 -18.96 -26.34 5.71
C LYS A 97 -17.61 -26.28 6.41
N ALA A 98 -16.55 -26.81 5.80
CA ALA A 98 -15.20 -26.76 6.35
C ALA A 98 -14.64 -25.33 6.36
N ARG A 99 -14.95 -24.50 5.34
CA ARG A 99 -14.58 -23.08 5.33
C ARG A 99 -15.31 -22.27 6.40
N ILE A 100 -16.61 -22.48 6.55
CA ILE A 100 -17.41 -21.84 7.59
C ILE A 100 -16.94 -22.28 8.98
N GLN A 101 -16.58 -23.56 9.14
CA GLN A 101 -16.05 -24.06 10.40
C GLN A 101 -14.66 -23.50 10.69
N ALA A 102 -13.77 -23.43 9.68
CA ALA A 102 -12.46 -22.79 9.82
C ALA A 102 -12.58 -21.30 10.17
N ALA A 103 -13.52 -20.56 9.56
CA ALA A 103 -13.80 -19.18 9.90
C ALA A 103 -14.37 -19.02 11.32
N LYS A 104 -15.19 -19.97 11.78
CA LYS A 104 -15.70 -20.02 13.16
C LYS A 104 -14.61 -20.39 14.16
N ASP A 105 -13.69 -21.28 13.79
CA ASP A 105 -12.57 -21.71 14.61
C ASP A 105 -11.49 -20.61 14.66
N GLU A 106 -11.27 -19.85 13.59
CA GLU A 106 -10.46 -18.62 13.59
C GLU A 106 -11.09 -17.53 14.48
N LEU A 107 -12.42 -17.34 14.39
CA LEU A 107 -13.15 -16.41 15.26
C LEU A 107 -13.20 -16.87 16.74
N ALA A 108 -13.16 -18.17 16.99
CA ALA A 108 -13.08 -18.74 18.33
C ALA A 108 -11.64 -18.68 18.89
N ALA A 109 -10.64 -18.89 18.04
CA ALA A 109 -9.22 -18.73 18.37
C ALA A 109 -8.86 -17.25 18.62
N SER A 110 -9.55 -16.30 17.99
CA SER A 110 -9.40 -14.87 18.30
C SER A 110 -10.07 -14.45 19.62
N LYS A 111 -10.90 -15.31 20.23
CA LYS A 111 -11.61 -15.03 21.49
C LYS A 111 -11.05 -15.76 22.70
N SER A 112 -10.12 -16.70 22.52
CA SER A 112 -9.47 -17.40 23.62
C SER A 112 -8.09 -16.77 23.88
N ASP A 113 -8.02 -16.01 24.98
CA ASP A 113 -6.82 -15.46 25.63
C ASP A 113 -6.24 -14.15 25.06
N GLU A 114 -7.05 -13.10 25.08
CA GLU A 114 -6.54 -11.71 25.05
C GLU A 114 -5.99 -11.38 26.46
N TYR A 115 -4.69 -11.59 26.69
CA TYR A 115 -4.02 -11.00 27.84
C TYR A 115 -4.03 -9.49 27.66
N ILE A 116 -5.04 -8.81 28.20
CA ILE A 116 -5.03 -7.35 28.29
C ILE A 116 -3.81 -6.98 29.12
N ASN A 117 -2.80 -6.42 28.45
CA ASN A 117 -1.58 -5.98 29.11
C ASN A 117 -1.90 -4.71 29.88
N VAL A 118 -2.03 -4.84 31.21
CA VAL A 118 -2.33 -3.72 32.11
C VAL A 118 -1.05 -3.30 32.83
N ASP A 119 -0.71 -2.01 32.76
CA ASP A 119 0.42 -1.46 33.50
C ASP A 119 0.12 -1.34 35.02
N SER A 120 1.15 -1.02 35.80
CA SER A 120 1.00 -0.84 37.27
C SER A 120 0.08 0.33 37.66
N GLU A 121 -0.21 1.24 36.73
CA GLU A 121 -1.09 2.39 36.93
C GLU A 121 -2.53 2.12 36.46
N GLY A 122 -2.83 0.92 35.95
CA GLY A 122 -4.15 0.51 35.48
C GLY A 122 -4.46 0.95 34.05
N PHE A 123 -3.45 1.24 33.22
CA PHE A 123 -3.62 1.48 31.80
C PHE A 123 -3.56 0.17 31.02
N GLU A 124 -4.52 -0.01 30.12
CA GLU A 124 -4.62 -1.15 29.20
C GLU A 124 -3.96 -0.81 27.87
N ASP A 125 -3.08 -1.69 27.37
CA ASP A 125 -2.47 -1.56 26.04
C ASP A 125 -3.46 -1.99 24.96
N ILE A 126 -4.12 -1.01 24.33
CA ILE A 126 -5.20 -1.29 23.38
C ILE A 126 -4.72 -1.77 22.01
N LEU A 127 -3.41 -1.65 21.72
CA LEU A 127 -2.81 -2.15 20.48
C LEU A 127 -1.88 -3.36 20.72
N SER A 128 -1.70 -3.78 21.98
CA SER A 128 -0.77 -4.85 22.39
C SER A 128 0.70 -4.64 21.95
N GLY A 129 1.06 -3.43 21.54
CA GLY A 129 2.38 -3.06 21.03
C GLY A 129 3.17 -2.13 21.95
N GLY A 130 2.55 -1.69 23.05
CA GLY A 130 3.05 -0.69 23.98
C GLY A 130 3.03 0.74 23.44
N ASP A 131 2.34 0.97 22.31
CA ASP A 131 2.37 2.26 21.62
C ASP A 131 1.19 3.18 21.98
N LEU A 132 0.07 2.60 22.44
CA LEU A 132 -1.15 3.32 22.80
C LEU A 132 -1.85 2.62 23.96
N TRP A 133 -2.04 3.35 25.04
CA TRP A 133 -2.60 2.86 26.29
C TRP A 133 -3.83 3.67 26.67
N LYS A 134 -4.83 3.02 27.27
CA LYS A 134 -6.09 3.65 27.71
C LYS A 134 -6.40 3.28 29.14
N LYS A 135 -6.90 4.24 29.92
CA LYS A 135 -7.46 4.03 31.24
C LYS A 135 -8.79 4.75 31.37
N THR A 136 -9.87 4.02 31.63
CA THR A 136 -11.19 4.60 31.86
C THR A 136 -11.24 5.23 33.26
N ILE A 137 -11.65 6.50 33.33
CA ILE A 137 -11.81 7.26 34.59
C ILE A 137 -13.29 7.27 35.01
N LYS A 138 -14.18 7.45 34.04
CA LYS A 138 -15.63 7.42 34.22
C LYS A 138 -16.23 6.59 33.11
N GLU A 139 -16.99 5.57 33.48
CA GLU A 139 -17.71 4.72 32.53
C GLU A 139 -18.83 5.50 31.83
N GLY A 140 -18.93 5.29 30.51
CA GLY A 140 -20.06 5.74 29.70
C GLY A 140 -21.20 4.72 29.69
N SER A 141 -22.23 4.99 28.89
CA SER A 141 -23.34 4.06 28.70
C SER A 141 -23.90 4.14 27.28
N GLY A 142 -24.45 3.03 26.78
CA GLY A 142 -25.01 2.94 25.44
C GLY A 142 -24.20 2.02 24.55
N GLU A 143 -24.21 2.30 23.25
CA GLU A 143 -23.48 1.55 22.24
C GLU A 143 -22.22 2.33 21.81
N ARG A 144 -21.18 1.60 21.40
CA ARG A 144 -19.96 2.20 20.84
C ARG A 144 -20.24 2.86 19.50
N GLY A 145 -19.45 3.87 19.16
CA GLY A 145 -19.53 4.53 17.86
C GLY A 145 -19.21 3.58 16.72
N ALA A 146 -20.02 3.64 15.66
CA ALA A 146 -19.82 2.86 14.45
C ALA A 146 -18.96 3.63 13.42
N ALA A 147 -18.39 2.90 12.46
CA ALA A 147 -17.67 3.53 11.34
C ALA A 147 -18.58 4.48 10.57
N SER A 148 -18.03 5.62 10.18
CA SER A 148 -18.72 6.76 9.55
C SER A 148 -19.76 7.44 10.43
N GLN A 149 -19.78 7.22 11.75
CA GLN A 149 -20.60 8.00 12.67
C GLN A 149 -19.84 9.24 13.16
N TRP A 150 -20.51 10.38 13.26
CA TRP A 150 -19.94 11.58 13.88
C TRP A 150 -19.76 11.37 15.39
N ALA A 151 -18.61 11.77 15.92
CA ALA A 151 -18.31 11.80 17.34
C ALA A 151 -17.95 13.23 17.76
N GLU A 152 -18.40 13.62 18.94
CA GLU A 152 -18.04 14.88 19.59
C GLU A 152 -17.25 14.55 20.85
N ILE A 153 -16.07 15.16 20.97
CA ILE A 153 -15.17 14.92 22.10
C ILE A 153 -14.69 16.22 22.72
N ARG A 154 -14.40 16.16 24.01
CA ARG A 154 -13.63 17.15 24.74
C ARG A 154 -12.27 16.56 25.06
N VAL A 155 -11.18 17.29 24.77
CA VAL A 155 -9.82 16.81 25.00
C VAL A 155 -8.99 17.83 25.77
N GLU A 156 -8.28 17.36 26.77
CA GLU A 156 -7.29 18.13 27.54
C GLU A 156 -5.90 17.49 27.37
N ASP A 157 -4.90 18.28 26.99
CA ASP A 157 -3.50 17.81 26.91
C ASP A 157 -2.85 17.86 28.29
N LEU A 158 -2.65 16.68 28.89
CA LEU A 158 -2.11 16.57 30.24
C LEU A 158 -0.58 16.78 30.30
N ASN A 159 0.08 16.97 29.15
CA ASN A 159 1.52 17.25 29.09
C ASN A 159 1.80 18.75 29.21
N ASP A 160 0.79 19.59 28.98
CA ASP A 160 0.90 21.05 29.07
C ASP A 160 -0.15 21.58 30.07
N PRO A 161 0.27 22.03 31.27
CA PRO A 161 -0.65 22.47 32.31
C PRO A 161 -1.43 23.74 31.96
N ASP A 162 -1.02 24.48 30.93
CA ASP A 162 -1.71 25.68 30.45
C ASP A 162 -2.54 25.40 29.17
N ALA A 163 -2.67 24.13 28.75
CA ALA A 163 -3.43 23.78 27.56
C ALA A 163 -4.93 24.07 27.71
N GLU A 164 -5.51 24.69 26.69
CA GLU A 164 -6.96 24.89 26.62
C GLU A 164 -7.68 23.58 26.26
N ILE A 165 -8.85 23.36 26.87
CA ILE A 165 -9.72 22.24 26.53
C ILE A 165 -10.21 22.42 25.10
N THR A 166 -9.93 21.43 24.25
CA THR A 166 -10.35 21.43 22.85
C THR A 166 -11.64 20.64 22.68
N GLU A 167 -12.65 21.23 22.06
CA GLU A 167 -13.85 20.53 21.63
C GLU A 167 -13.76 20.24 20.13
N VAL A 168 -13.89 18.97 19.73
CA VAL A 168 -13.73 18.55 18.33
C VAL A 168 -14.87 17.64 17.93
N GLN A 169 -15.38 17.85 16.71
CA GLN A 169 -16.34 16.97 16.06
C GLN A 169 -15.71 16.35 14.80
N PHE A 170 -15.78 15.03 14.67
CA PHE A 170 -15.16 14.30 13.56
C PHE A 170 -15.87 12.97 13.30
N PRO A 171 -15.85 12.44 12.06
CA PRO A 171 -16.42 11.13 11.79
C PRO A 171 -15.42 10.00 12.00
N LEU A 172 -15.89 8.93 12.64
CA LEU A 172 -15.09 7.74 12.91
C LEU A 172 -14.75 6.98 11.63
N GLY A 173 -13.53 6.45 11.56
CA GLY A 173 -12.98 5.67 10.47
C GLY A 173 -12.36 6.48 9.33
N TYR A 174 -12.23 7.81 9.47
CA TYR A 174 -11.73 8.69 8.38
C TYR A 174 -10.34 9.28 8.65
N HIS A 175 -9.68 8.95 9.76
CA HIS A 175 -8.38 9.54 10.12
C HIS A 175 -8.42 11.07 10.12
N TYR A 176 -9.55 11.65 10.52
CA TYR A 176 -9.84 13.07 10.41
C TYR A 176 -9.06 13.89 11.47
N ILE A 177 -8.70 13.24 12.58
CA ILE A 177 -7.98 13.81 13.71
C ILE A 177 -6.75 12.95 14.05
N LEU A 178 -6.13 13.16 15.22
CA LEU A 178 -5.04 12.33 15.71
C LEU A 178 -5.47 10.87 15.85
N ASP A 179 -4.65 9.94 15.35
CA ASP A 179 -4.99 8.50 15.36
C ASP A 179 -5.16 7.98 16.78
N ALA A 180 -4.34 8.47 17.72
CA ALA A 180 -4.46 8.13 19.13
C ALA A 180 -5.85 8.45 19.70
N TRP A 181 -6.42 9.59 19.30
CA TRP A 181 -7.72 10.05 19.77
C TRP A 181 -8.84 9.24 19.13
N GLU A 182 -8.80 9.07 17.81
CA GLU A 182 -9.82 8.32 17.08
C GLU A 182 -9.88 6.85 17.52
N LEU A 183 -8.73 6.19 17.66
CA LEU A 183 -8.65 4.80 18.15
C LEU A 183 -9.18 4.66 19.57
N ALA A 184 -8.89 5.62 20.46
CA ALA A 184 -9.42 5.62 21.81
C ALA A 184 -10.94 5.78 21.82
N VAL A 185 -11.47 6.74 21.05
CA VAL A 185 -12.90 7.04 20.96
C VAL A 185 -13.70 5.87 20.41
N GLN A 186 -13.15 5.10 19.46
CA GLN A 186 -13.80 3.86 18.97
C GLN A 186 -14.02 2.80 20.07
N LEU A 187 -13.27 2.86 21.17
CA LEU A 187 -13.40 1.95 22.31
C LEU A 187 -14.28 2.53 23.42
N MET A 188 -14.64 3.80 23.35
CA MET A 188 -15.41 4.51 24.37
C MET A 188 -16.93 4.34 24.18
N LEU A 189 -17.66 4.47 25.29
CA LEU A 189 -19.10 4.64 25.32
C LEU A 189 -19.49 6.13 25.49
N PRO A 190 -20.66 6.57 25.02
CA PRO A 190 -21.13 7.93 25.26
C PRO A 190 -21.12 8.32 26.74
N GLY A 191 -20.57 9.51 27.04
CA GLY A 191 -20.38 10.05 28.38
C GLY A 191 -19.18 9.49 29.15
N GLU A 192 -18.39 8.60 28.54
CA GLU A 192 -17.15 8.07 29.09
C GLU A 192 -16.05 9.12 29.12
N ILE A 193 -15.23 9.10 30.18
CA ILE A 193 -13.99 9.88 30.28
C ILE A 193 -12.85 8.89 30.45
N CYS A 194 -11.82 9.01 29.62
CA CYS A 194 -10.62 8.19 29.70
C CYS A 194 -9.35 9.02 29.59
N ILE A 195 -8.25 8.50 30.13
CA ILE A 195 -6.91 9.04 29.89
C ILE A 195 -6.20 8.09 28.94
N ILE A 196 -5.55 8.63 27.92
CA ILE A 196 -4.70 7.87 27.02
C ILE A 196 -3.23 8.26 27.18
N LYS A 197 -2.34 7.29 26.97
CA LYS A 197 -0.89 7.52 26.79
C LYS A 197 -0.51 7.02 25.41
N SER A 198 0.01 7.89 24.57
CA SER A 198 0.37 7.55 23.20
C SER A 198 1.83 7.89 22.93
N THR A 199 2.52 6.99 22.24
CA THR A 199 3.79 7.33 21.59
C THR A 199 3.57 8.39 20.50
N PRO A 200 4.62 9.13 20.09
CA PRO A 200 4.47 10.22 19.12
C PRO A 200 3.99 9.70 17.76
N ARG A 201 4.23 8.41 17.45
CA ARG A 201 3.77 7.72 16.24
C ARG A 201 2.27 7.94 15.91
N PHE A 202 1.40 7.97 16.91
CA PHE A 202 -0.05 8.14 16.73
C PHE A 202 -0.55 9.57 17.01
N VAL A 203 0.37 10.50 17.26
CA VAL A 203 0.10 11.91 17.56
C VAL A 203 0.69 12.77 16.44
N ASP A 204 1.98 13.09 16.52
CA ASP A 204 2.66 13.97 15.57
C ASP A 204 3.62 13.23 14.62
N GLY A 205 3.86 11.94 14.85
CA GLY A 205 4.83 11.09 14.15
C GLY A 205 6.25 11.66 14.09
N SER A 206 6.64 12.52 15.04
CA SER A 206 7.95 13.20 15.06
C SER A 206 9.10 12.26 15.39
N THR A 207 8.85 11.24 16.21
CA THR A 207 9.86 10.26 16.64
C THR A 207 9.22 8.90 16.87
N ASN A 208 9.93 7.81 16.52
CA ASN A 208 9.56 6.44 16.91
C ASN A 208 9.98 6.10 18.36
N SER A 209 10.15 7.12 19.21
CA SER A 209 10.59 6.92 20.59
C SER A 209 9.41 6.41 21.41
N LYS A 210 9.58 5.26 22.05
CA LYS A 210 8.62 4.73 23.02
C LYS A 210 8.74 5.39 24.40
N GLU A 211 9.75 6.23 24.60
CA GLU A 211 10.04 6.88 25.88
C GLU A 211 9.25 8.17 26.07
N LEU A 212 8.88 8.83 24.97
CA LEU A 212 8.06 10.04 25.00
C LEU A 212 6.59 9.64 24.83
N LEU A 213 5.80 9.77 25.90
CA LEU A 213 4.38 9.47 25.87
C LEU A 213 3.58 10.77 26.03
N HIS A 214 2.79 11.09 25.01
CA HIS A 214 1.78 12.12 25.08
C HIS A 214 0.58 11.61 25.87
N LYS A 215 0.17 12.35 26.89
CA LYS A 215 -1.01 12.07 27.70
C LYS A 215 -2.16 13.02 27.36
N TYR A 216 -3.36 12.46 27.18
CA TYR A 216 -4.59 13.22 26.93
C TYR A 216 -5.71 12.69 27.82
N GLU A 217 -6.51 13.57 28.40
CA GLU A 217 -7.83 13.22 28.93
C GLU A 217 -8.88 13.49 27.84
N ILE A 218 -9.70 12.48 27.54
CA ILE A 218 -10.72 12.53 26.50
C ILE A 218 -12.08 12.19 27.09
N GLU A 219 -13.03 13.09 26.92
CA GLU A 219 -14.46 12.89 27.18
C GLU A 219 -15.20 12.67 25.85
N LEU A 220 -15.88 11.53 25.68
CA LEU A 220 -16.80 11.32 24.56
C LEU A 220 -18.16 11.92 24.94
N THR A 221 -18.41 13.16 24.51
CA THR A 221 -19.60 13.90 24.92
C THR A 221 -20.85 13.40 24.20
N ASN A 222 -20.75 13.10 22.90
CA ASN A 222 -21.89 12.70 22.08
C ASN A 222 -21.49 11.85 20.87
N LEU A 223 -22.40 10.96 20.44
CA LEU A 223 -22.33 10.28 19.15
C LEU A 223 -23.49 10.76 18.28
N GLY A 224 -23.16 11.33 17.13
CA GLY A 224 -24.08 11.93 16.18
C GLY A 224 -24.62 10.94 15.13
N ARG A 225 -25.08 11.49 14.01
CA ARG A 225 -25.57 10.72 12.86
C ARG A 225 -24.41 10.13 12.06
N PHE A 226 -24.73 9.21 11.16
CA PHE A 226 -23.78 8.76 10.14
C PHE A 226 -23.50 9.89 9.15
N VAL A 227 -22.28 9.90 8.62
CA VAL A 227 -21.90 10.73 7.48
C VAL A 227 -22.75 10.31 6.29
N ASP A 228 -23.48 11.28 5.76
CA ASP A 228 -24.24 11.14 4.53
C ASP A 228 -23.79 12.22 3.56
N PHE A 229 -22.94 11.84 2.60
CA PHE A 229 -22.40 12.79 1.62
C PHE A 229 -23.49 13.30 0.68
N ASP A 230 -24.62 12.61 0.52
CA ASP A 230 -25.73 13.07 -0.32
C ASP A 230 -26.52 14.20 0.36
N GLU A 231 -26.50 14.28 1.69
CA GLU A 231 -27.14 15.35 2.47
C GLU A 231 -26.21 16.55 2.72
N MET A 232 -24.90 16.42 2.46
CA MET A 232 -23.91 17.49 2.66
C MET A 232 -23.89 18.47 1.49
N SER A 233 -23.56 19.74 1.75
CA SER A 233 -23.33 20.70 0.66
C SER A 233 -22.01 20.42 -0.05
N GLU A 234 -21.90 20.83 -1.31
CA GLU A 234 -20.68 20.65 -2.10
C GLU A 234 -19.45 21.25 -1.41
N GLU A 235 -19.60 22.42 -0.78
CA GLU A 235 -18.52 23.07 -0.04
C GLU A 235 -18.06 22.24 1.17
N GLN A 236 -19.00 21.61 1.87
CA GLN A 236 -18.69 20.75 3.02
C GLN A 236 -17.94 19.49 2.57
N ILE A 237 -18.35 18.88 1.46
CA ILE A 237 -17.66 17.72 0.88
C ILE A 237 -16.27 18.12 0.42
N ILE A 238 -16.12 19.25 -0.28
CA ILE A 238 -14.82 19.76 -0.72
C ILE A 238 -13.89 19.99 0.46
N GLU A 239 -14.37 20.58 1.56
CA GLU A 239 -13.56 20.77 2.77
C GLU A 239 -13.16 19.43 3.40
N PHE A 240 -14.09 18.48 3.45
CA PHE A 240 -13.80 17.11 3.91
C PHE A 240 -12.67 16.46 3.10
N LEU A 241 -12.72 16.58 1.77
CA LEU A 241 -11.70 16.05 0.86
C LEU A 241 -10.33 16.72 1.06
N LYS A 242 -10.29 18.04 1.31
CA LYS A 242 -9.03 18.74 1.62
C LYS A 242 -8.39 18.19 2.89
N ILE A 243 -9.19 17.90 3.92
CA ILE A 243 -8.71 17.34 5.18
C ILE A 243 -8.14 15.94 4.95
N LEU A 244 -8.88 15.07 4.26
CA LEU A 244 -8.37 13.73 3.90
C LEU A 244 -7.08 13.81 3.08
N LYS A 245 -6.98 14.77 2.15
CA LYS A 245 -5.75 15.01 1.38
C LYS A 245 -4.59 15.42 2.27
N LYS A 246 -4.79 16.39 3.19
CA LYS A 246 -3.76 16.80 4.17
C LYS A 246 -3.31 15.62 5.03
N ARG A 247 -4.24 14.78 5.47
CA ARG A 247 -3.96 13.56 6.24
C ARG A 247 -3.21 12.51 5.40
N GLY A 248 -3.54 12.37 4.12
CA GLY A 248 -2.78 11.54 3.18
C GLY A 248 -1.32 11.98 3.05
N ASP A 249 -1.09 13.28 2.90
CA ASP A 249 0.26 13.87 2.86
C ASP A 249 1.01 13.68 4.19
N TYR A 250 0.30 13.75 5.32
CA TYR A 250 0.84 13.42 6.64
C TYR A 250 1.39 11.97 6.68
N TYR A 251 0.65 10.97 6.20
CA TYR A 251 1.16 9.60 6.17
C TYR A 251 2.28 9.41 5.14
N PHE A 252 2.17 10.07 3.98
CA PHE A 252 3.17 9.96 2.92
C PHE A 252 4.54 10.51 3.34
N SER A 253 4.58 11.65 4.03
CA SER A 253 5.83 12.25 4.54
C SER A 253 6.56 11.37 5.57
N ARG A 254 5.89 10.34 6.11
CA ARG A 254 6.42 9.37 7.07
C ARG A 254 6.76 8.01 6.44
N ASP A 255 6.83 7.94 5.10
CA ASP A 255 7.05 6.71 4.31
C ASP A 255 5.97 5.63 4.57
N MET A 256 4.81 6.01 5.13
CA MET A 256 3.63 5.13 5.29
C MET A 256 2.76 5.19 4.04
N ILE A 257 3.34 4.78 2.92
CA ILE A 257 2.77 4.99 1.58
C ILE A 257 1.46 4.21 1.38
N GLU A 258 1.34 2.99 1.90
CA GLU A 258 0.09 2.23 1.78
C GLU A 258 -1.07 2.90 2.53
N HIS A 259 -0.81 3.47 3.71
CA HIS A 259 -1.83 4.16 4.51
C HIS A 259 -2.27 5.46 3.82
N ALA A 260 -1.31 6.23 3.31
CA ALA A 260 -1.59 7.42 2.49
C ALA A 260 -2.46 7.08 1.27
N LEU A 261 -2.15 5.97 0.59
CA LEU A 261 -2.91 5.51 -0.55
C LEU A 261 -4.32 5.07 -0.17
N GLN A 262 -4.49 4.28 0.90
CA GLN A 262 -5.81 3.86 1.38
C GLN A 262 -6.71 5.06 1.67
N LEU A 263 -6.19 6.06 2.38
CA LEU A 263 -6.94 7.27 2.70
C LEU A 263 -7.30 8.08 1.47
N ASN A 264 -6.35 8.21 0.52
CA ASN A 264 -6.58 8.93 -0.72
C ASN A 264 -7.62 8.23 -1.60
N MET A 265 -7.61 6.90 -1.68
CA MET A 265 -8.63 6.14 -2.40
C MET A 265 -10.00 6.29 -1.73
N LYS A 266 -10.05 6.25 -0.38
CA LYS A 266 -11.28 6.55 0.36
C LYS A 266 -11.82 7.95 0.04
N ALA A 267 -10.93 8.93 -0.13
CA ALA A 267 -11.33 10.29 -0.53
C ALA A 267 -11.86 10.35 -1.97
N LEU A 268 -11.25 9.61 -2.91
CA LEU A 268 -11.77 9.52 -4.27
C LEU A 268 -13.12 8.82 -4.33
N ASP A 269 -13.36 7.81 -3.51
CA ASP A 269 -14.65 7.09 -3.44
C ASP A 269 -15.81 7.98 -2.96
N ILE A 270 -15.51 9.06 -2.23
CA ILE A 270 -16.51 10.08 -1.84
C ILE A 270 -16.96 10.90 -3.05
N ILE A 271 -16.08 11.11 -4.04
CA ILE A 271 -16.43 11.79 -5.29
C ILE A 271 -17.16 10.76 -6.17
N THR A 272 -18.45 10.59 -5.90
CA THR A 272 -19.32 9.67 -6.64
C THR A 272 -19.41 10.06 -8.11
N LYS A 273 -19.84 9.12 -8.97
CA LYS A 273 -19.97 9.34 -10.42
C LYS A 273 -20.88 10.53 -10.75
N GLU A 274 -21.87 10.76 -9.91
CA GLU A 274 -22.81 11.87 -10.00
C GLU A 274 -22.14 13.22 -9.75
N LEU A 275 -21.08 13.25 -8.93
CA LEU A 275 -20.27 14.43 -8.62
C LEU A 275 -19.02 14.54 -9.53
N GLU A 276 -18.68 13.49 -10.28
CA GLU A 276 -17.47 13.48 -11.11
C GLU A 276 -17.49 14.51 -12.26
N ASP A 277 -18.67 14.83 -12.77
CA ASP A 277 -18.86 15.78 -13.87
C ASP A 277 -19.04 17.24 -13.38
N ALA A 278 -19.12 17.45 -12.06
CA ALA A 278 -19.24 18.78 -11.46
C ALA A 278 -17.88 19.49 -11.46
N GLU A 279 -17.82 20.66 -12.08
CA GLU A 279 -16.57 21.43 -12.25
C GLU A 279 -15.96 21.83 -10.89
N GLU A 280 -16.80 22.01 -9.88
CA GLU A 280 -16.46 22.33 -8.50
C GLU A 280 -15.52 21.28 -7.87
N PHE A 281 -15.68 20.01 -8.25
CA PHE A 281 -14.89 18.89 -7.72
C PHE A 281 -13.64 18.58 -8.53
N HIS A 282 -13.52 19.09 -9.77
CA HIS A 282 -12.38 18.81 -10.63
C HIS A 282 -11.04 19.16 -9.97
N GLY A 283 -10.97 20.27 -9.23
CA GLY A 283 -9.76 20.69 -8.52
C GLY A 283 -9.34 19.69 -7.42
N SER A 284 -10.29 19.32 -6.55
CA SER A 284 -10.05 18.35 -5.46
C SER A 284 -9.73 16.96 -6.01
N LYS A 285 -10.48 16.51 -7.01
CA LYS A 285 -10.26 15.22 -7.70
C LYS A 285 -8.88 15.16 -8.33
N LEU A 286 -8.50 16.19 -9.08
CA LEU A 286 -7.19 16.27 -9.73
C LEU A 286 -6.05 16.21 -8.69
N ASN A 287 -6.18 16.93 -7.58
CA ASN A 287 -5.18 16.91 -6.51
C ASN A 287 -5.03 15.52 -5.88
N LEU A 288 -6.15 14.82 -5.62
CA LEU A 288 -6.13 13.46 -5.09
C LEU A 288 -5.48 12.49 -6.09
N LEU A 289 -5.84 12.56 -7.38
CA LEU A 289 -5.25 11.73 -8.45
C LEU A 289 -3.75 11.98 -8.63
N ILE A 290 -3.30 13.23 -8.51
CA ILE A 290 -1.87 13.58 -8.50
C ILE A 290 -1.20 12.88 -7.32
N SER A 291 -1.69 13.06 -6.08
CA SER A 291 -1.12 12.40 -4.90
C SER A 291 -1.09 10.87 -5.06
N ALA A 292 -2.18 10.25 -5.52
CA ALA A 292 -2.24 8.81 -5.78
C ALA A 292 -1.20 8.34 -6.81
N ALA A 293 -0.95 9.10 -7.88
CA ALA A 293 0.07 8.78 -8.87
C ALA A 293 1.48 8.74 -8.24
N TYR A 294 1.79 9.65 -7.31
CA TYR A 294 3.05 9.65 -6.57
C TYR A 294 3.15 8.44 -5.64
N TYR A 295 2.06 8.08 -4.96
CA TYR A 295 2.03 6.94 -4.04
C TYR A 295 2.24 5.62 -4.80
N TYR A 296 1.51 5.39 -5.90
CA TYR A 296 1.70 4.22 -6.76
C TYR A 296 3.10 4.15 -7.37
N TRP A 297 3.68 5.31 -7.72
CA TRP A 297 5.06 5.35 -8.21
C TRP A 297 6.04 4.90 -7.14
N ARG A 298 5.86 5.32 -5.88
CA ARG A 298 6.72 4.87 -4.78
C ARG A 298 6.59 3.38 -4.50
N LEU A 299 5.38 2.84 -4.65
CA LEU A 299 5.08 1.41 -4.57
C LEU A 299 5.52 0.62 -5.82
N GLN A 300 5.99 1.30 -6.87
CA GLN A 300 6.32 0.72 -8.18
C GLN A 300 5.15 -0.05 -8.83
N ASN A 301 3.92 0.26 -8.44
CA ASN A 301 2.72 -0.32 -9.05
C ASN A 301 2.34 0.48 -10.30
N SER A 302 2.91 0.06 -11.43
CA SER A 302 2.71 0.76 -12.69
C SER A 302 1.31 0.59 -13.30
N VAL A 303 0.57 -0.46 -12.94
CA VAL A 303 -0.74 -0.74 -13.55
C VAL A 303 -1.75 0.27 -13.02
N ASP A 304 -1.86 0.37 -11.70
CA ASP A 304 -2.79 1.30 -11.07
C ASP A 304 -2.31 2.75 -11.20
N GLY A 305 -1.00 2.98 -11.11
CA GLY A 305 -0.39 4.30 -11.33
C GLY A 305 -0.71 4.90 -12.70
N MET A 306 -0.67 4.10 -13.77
CA MET A 306 -1.04 4.57 -15.11
C MET A 306 -2.54 4.81 -15.26
N ARG A 307 -3.38 4.08 -14.52
CA ARG A 307 -4.84 4.32 -14.48
C ARG A 307 -5.15 5.70 -13.90
N VAL A 308 -4.65 6.00 -12.70
CA VAL A 308 -4.89 7.30 -12.06
C VAL A 308 -4.31 8.47 -12.85
N ILE A 309 -3.16 8.29 -13.51
CA ILE A 309 -2.58 9.30 -14.39
C ILE A 309 -3.49 9.58 -15.58
N ARG A 310 -4.00 8.53 -16.25
CA ARG A 310 -4.93 8.69 -17.37
C ARG A 310 -6.18 9.43 -16.93
N ASP A 311 -6.75 9.06 -15.79
CA ASP A 311 -7.97 9.66 -15.26
C ASP A 311 -7.72 11.13 -14.89
N GLY A 312 -6.56 11.47 -14.32
CA GLY A 312 -6.18 12.86 -14.04
C GLY A 312 -5.88 13.69 -15.29
N LEU A 313 -5.25 13.10 -16.31
CA LEU A 313 -5.00 13.77 -17.60
C LEU A 313 -6.27 13.94 -18.43
N ALA A 314 -7.35 13.19 -18.16
CA ALA A 314 -8.65 13.44 -18.74
C ALA A 314 -9.25 14.77 -18.22
N ILE A 315 -8.99 15.12 -16.96
CA ILE A 315 -9.40 16.39 -16.34
C ILE A 315 -8.46 17.52 -16.77
N ALA A 316 -7.14 17.31 -16.70
CA ALA A 316 -6.12 18.29 -17.01
C ALA A 316 -5.03 17.72 -17.95
N PRO A 317 -5.24 17.75 -19.29
CA PRO A 317 -4.37 17.10 -20.28
C PRO A 317 -2.93 17.61 -20.34
N THR A 318 -2.69 18.83 -19.84
CA THR A 318 -1.38 19.50 -19.83
C THR A 318 -0.79 19.59 -18.42
N ASN A 319 -1.32 18.86 -17.45
CA ASN A 319 -0.80 18.87 -16.08
C ASN A 319 0.63 18.32 -16.04
N GLU A 320 1.58 19.17 -15.62
CA GLU A 320 3.01 18.84 -15.60
C GLU A 320 3.35 17.67 -14.66
N LYS A 321 2.73 17.63 -13.47
CA LYS A 321 3.02 16.65 -12.41
C LYS A 321 2.60 15.24 -12.87
N LEU A 322 1.43 15.13 -13.51
CA LEU A 322 0.94 13.87 -14.08
C LEU A 322 1.76 13.42 -15.28
N LEU A 323 2.09 14.33 -16.21
CA LEU A 323 2.92 14.00 -17.38
C LEU A 323 4.33 13.55 -16.95
N TYR A 324 4.94 14.22 -15.98
CA TYR A 324 6.24 13.82 -15.44
C TYR A 324 6.17 12.45 -14.75
N LYS A 325 5.12 12.18 -13.97
CA LYS A 325 4.91 10.84 -13.40
C LYS A 325 4.66 9.79 -14.48
N GLN A 326 3.95 10.13 -15.55
CA GLN A 326 3.72 9.24 -16.68
C GLN A 326 5.03 8.80 -17.34
N SER A 327 5.97 9.72 -17.57
CA SER A 327 7.28 9.36 -18.10
C SER A 327 8.04 8.46 -17.14
N GLN A 328 7.98 8.71 -15.83
CA GLN A 328 8.61 7.84 -14.84
C GLN A 328 8.02 6.42 -14.82
N PHE A 329 6.70 6.25 -15.02
CA PHE A 329 6.10 4.92 -15.15
C PHE A 329 6.49 4.21 -16.45
N HIS A 330 6.53 4.91 -17.59
CA HIS A 330 7.07 4.35 -18.83
C HIS A 330 8.52 3.91 -18.65
N PHE A 331 9.33 4.70 -17.93
CA PHE A 331 10.70 4.32 -17.57
C PHE A 331 10.74 3.06 -16.71
N LEU A 332 9.90 2.93 -15.68
CA LEU A 332 9.79 1.72 -14.85
C LEU A 332 9.44 0.48 -15.69
N LYS A 333 8.58 0.64 -16.69
CA LYS A 333 8.20 -0.42 -17.65
C LYS A 333 9.25 -0.69 -18.73
N LYS A 334 10.37 0.05 -18.74
CA LYS A 334 11.42 0.02 -19.79
C LYS A 334 10.92 0.45 -21.18
N GLU A 335 9.84 1.22 -21.22
CA GLU A 335 9.29 1.89 -22.40
C GLU A 335 10.03 3.23 -22.58
N PHE A 336 11.34 3.15 -22.83
CA PHE A 336 12.21 4.34 -22.78
C PHE A 336 11.90 5.36 -23.88
N LYS A 337 11.42 4.93 -25.04
CA LYS A 337 11.10 5.85 -26.14
C LYS A 337 9.88 6.71 -25.79
N GLU A 338 8.87 6.07 -25.21
CA GLU A 338 7.63 6.68 -24.73
C GLU A 338 7.92 7.67 -23.61
N SER A 339 8.74 7.27 -22.63
CA SER A 339 9.20 8.17 -21.56
C SER A 339 9.92 9.41 -22.12
N ALA A 340 10.88 9.21 -23.04
CA ALA A 340 11.63 10.32 -23.62
C ALA A 340 10.74 11.27 -24.44
N ALA A 341 9.71 10.75 -25.12
CA ALA A 341 8.76 11.57 -25.86
C ALA A 341 7.95 12.49 -24.94
N ILE A 342 7.51 11.98 -23.78
CA ILE A 342 6.77 12.77 -22.79
C ILE A 342 7.66 13.84 -22.15
N LEU A 343 8.90 13.51 -21.77
CA LEU A 343 9.85 14.47 -21.20
C LEU A 343 10.20 15.59 -22.19
N LYS A 344 10.40 15.27 -23.47
CA LYS A 344 10.60 16.28 -24.52
C LYS A 344 9.35 17.14 -24.74
N LYS A 345 8.15 16.56 -24.61
CA LYS A 345 6.89 17.30 -24.64
C LYS A 345 6.84 18.32 -23.50
N LEU A 346 7.18 17.93 -22.27
CA LEU A 346 7.25 18.85 -21.12
C LEU A 346 8.19 20.03 -21.38
N LEU A 347 9.42 19.76 -21.85
CA LEU A 347 10.38 20.81 -22.22
C LEU A 347 9.83 21.72 -23.33
N SER A 348 9.14 21.15 -24.33
CA SER A 348 8.54 21.95 -25.42
C SER A 348 7.37 22.84 -24.96
N MET A 349 6.75 22.52 -23.82
CA MET A 349 5.72 23.34 -23.18
C MET A 349 6.31 24.48 -22.34
N GLY A 350 7.65 24.59 -22.26
CA GLY A 350 8.35 25.59 -21.45
C GLY A 350 8.52 25.20 -19.97
N ILE A 351 8.28 23.93 -19.63
CA ILE A 351 8.48 23.40 -18.27
C ILE A 351 9.94 22.95 -18.17
N GLU A 352 10.79 23.85 -17.67
CA GLU A 352 12.23 23.60 -17.48
C GLU A 352 12.51 23.26 -16.02
N SER A 353 13.17 22.12 -15.79
CA SER A 353 13.54 21.67 -14.45
C SER A 353 14.71 20.68 -14.51
N GLU A 354 15.66 20.80 -13.57
CA GLU A 354 16.86 19.96 -13.52
C GLU A 354 16.52 18.46 -13.49
N ALA A 355 15.50 18.06 -12.73
CA ALA A 355 15.13 16.65 -12.69
C ALA A 355 14.31 16.16 -13.91
N ILE A 356 13.78 17.04 -14.77
CA ILE A 356 13.28 16.65 -16.10
C ILE A 356 14.47 16.34 -17.01
N ASP A 357 15.48 17.20 -17.02
CA ASP A 357 16.69 17.02 -17.84
C ASP A 357 17.47 15.76 -17.42
N GLU A 358 17.65 15.54 -16.12
CA GLU A 358 18.34 14.36 -15.60
C GLU A 358 17.56 13.07 -15.90
N GLU A 359 16.23 13.08 -15.76
CA GLU A 359 15.40 11.93 -16.10
C GLU A 359 15.41 11.65 -17.61
N LEU A 360 15.44 12.70 -18.45
CA LEU A 360 15.56 12.58 -19.89
C LEU A 360 16.92 11.96 -20.26
N ARG A 361 18.01 12.42 -19.66
CA ARG A 361 19.35 11.87 -19.87
C ARG A 361 19.39 10.37 -19.53
N LYS A 362 18.85 9.97 -18.37
CA LYS A 362 18.74 8.55 -17.97
C LYS A 362 17.95 7.74 -19.00
N THR A 363 16.82 8.29 -19.45
CA THR A 363 15.95 7.64 -20.43
C THR A 363 16.65 7.47 -21.78
N GLU A 364 17.36 8.48 -22.27
CA GLU A 364 18.10 8.41 -23.54
C GLU A 364 19.26 7.39 -23.50
N ILE A 365 19.91 7.22 -22.35
CA ILE A 365 20.88 6.13 -22.14
C ILE A 365 20.17 4.78 -22.29
N GLY A 366 19.00 4.60 -21.65
CA GLY A 366 18.19 3.39 -21.78
C GLY A 366 17.80 3.06 -23.23
N VAL A 367 17.41 4.08 -24.02
CA VAL A 367 17.12 3.93 -25.46
C VAL A 367 18.35 3.42 -26.22
N LYS A 368 19.54 4.02 -25.98
CA LYS A 368 20.79 3.61 -26.66
C LYS A 368 21.14 2.17 -26.32
N GLU A 369 21.05 1.78 -25.06
CA GLU A 369 21.32 0.41 -24.62
C GLU A 369 20.37 -0.61 -25.26
N GLN A 370 19.08 -0.28 -25.37
CA GLN A 370 18.10 -1.17 -26.02
C GLN A 370 18.42 -1.36 -27.51
N LEU A 371 18.77 -0.27 -28.22
CA LEU A 371 19.18 -0.34 -29.62
C LEU A 371 20.47 -1.15 -29.81
N GLU A 372 21.43 -1.05 -28.90
CA GLU A 372 22.65 -1.86 -28.96
C GLU A 372 22.35 -3.34 -28.74
N LYS A 373 21.48 -3.68 -27.79
CA LYS A 373 21.02 -5.05 -27.55
C LYS A 373 20.29 -5.61 -28.78
N GLU A 374 19.38 -4.84 -29.38
CA GLU A 374 18.68 -5.21 -30.63
C GLU A 374 19.66 -5.47 -31.78
N LYS A 375 20.64 -4.59 -31.99
CA LYS A 375 21.70 -4.77 -32.99
C LYS A 375 22.51 -6.04 -32.76
N GLN A 376 22.84 -6.35 -31.50
CA GLN A 376 23.57 -7.57 -31.16
C GLN A 376 22.74 -8.83 -31.42
N VAL A 377 21.45 -8.82 -31.07
CA VAL A 377 20.52 -9.93 -31.36
C VAL A 377 20.41 -10.13 -32.87
N TYR A 378 20.19 -9.06 -33.63
CA TYR A 378 20.11 -9.11 -35.09
C TYR A 378 21.38 -9.66 -35.73
N LYS A 379 22.56 -9.22 -35.27
CA LYS A 379 23.85 -9.74 -35.73
C LYS A 379 24.01 -11.24 -35.45
N ARG A 380 23.56 -11.72 -34.29
CA ARG A 380 23.58 -13.15 -33.94
C ARG A 380 22.63 -13.96 -34.82
N MET A 381 21.42 -13.45 -35.07
CA MET A 381 20.42 -14.13 -35.91
C MET A 381 20.88 -14.22 -37.38
N LEU A 382 21.38 -13.12 -37.96
CA LEU A 382 21.94 -13.15 -39.33
C LEU A 382 23.19 -14.02 -39.44
N GLY A 383 24.07 -13.96 -38.42
CA GLY A 383 25.26 -14.82 -38.36
C GLY A 383 24.96 -16.31 -38.19
N ALA A 384 23.77 -16.67 -37.70
CA ALA A 384 23.29 -18.04 -37.62
C ALA A 384 22.66 -18.51 -38.95
N LEU A 385 21.94 -17.63 -39.64
CA LEU A 385 21.35 -17.90 -40.96
C LEU A 385 22.39 -18.04 -42.08
N GLY A 386 23.57 -17.41 -41.93
CA GLY A 386 24.68 -17.50 -42.89
C GLY A 386 25.58 -18.73 -42.73
N LYS A 387 25.31 -19.64 -41.78
CA LYS A 387 26.08 -20.88 -41.61
C LYS A 387 25.33 -22.04 -42.29
N PRO A 388 25.92 -22.74 -43.28
CA PRO A 388 25.31 -23.95 -43.83
C PRO A 388 25.09 -24.98 -42.70
N PRO A 389 24.13 -25.92 -42.84
CA PRO A 389 23.88 -26.93 -41.82
C PRO A 389 25.20 -27.61 -41.48
N ARG A 390 25.57 -27.50 -40.20
CA ARG A 390 26.84 -27.99 -39.68
C ARG A 390 26.86 -29.49 -39.93
N LYS A 391 27.61 -29.95 -40.94
CA LYS A 391 28.00 -31.36 -41.04
C LYS A 391 28.55 -31.73 -39.68
N GLU A 392 28.04 -32.80 -39.08
CA GLU A 392 28.48 -33.34 -37.80
C GLU A 392 30.01 -33.48 -37.79
N GLN A 393 30.69 -32.43 -37.33
CA GLN A 393 32.09 -32.50 -37.00
C GLN A 393 32.11 -33.14 -35.62
N GLN A 394 32.45 -34.43 -35.61
CA GLN A 394 32.91 -35.18 -34.45
C GLN A 394 33.60 -34.23 -33.47
N GLN A 395 33.04 -34.16 -32.27
CA GLN A 395 33.56 -33.39 -31.16
C GLN A 395 35.03 -33.76 -30.93
N ARG A 396 35.94 -32.89 -31.38
CA ARG A 396 37.30 -32.87 -30.81
C ARG A 396 37.18 -32.28 -29.41
N ASN A 397 37.10 -33.19 -28.43
CA ASN A 397 37.11 -32.90 -27.01
C ASN A 397 38.36 -32.09 -26.61
N ASN A 398 38.25 -30.76 -26.56
CA ASN A 398 39.13 -29.92 -25.75
C ASN A 398 38.67 -29.95 -24.28
N GLY A 399 38.57 -31.16 -23.72
CA GLY A 399 38.38 -31.35 -22.29
C GLY A 399 39.72 -31.16 -21.58
N PHE A 400 39.73 -30.36 -20.50
CA PHE A 400 40.80 -30.37 -19.51
C PHE A 400 41.26 -31.80 -19.22
N SER A 401 42.57 -32.07 -19.26
CA SER A 401 43.12 -33.39 -18.95
C SER A 401 42.61 -33.86 -17.59
N PRO A 402 42.37 -35.16 -17.39
CA PRO A 402 41.79 -35.69 -16.14
C PRO A 402 42.57 -35.22 -14.91
N THR A 403 43.88 -35.13 -15.01
CA THR A 403 44.77 -34.56 -13.97
C THR A 403 44.45 -33.12 -13.58
N LYS A 404 44.16 -32.24 -14.55
CA LYS A 404 43.82 -30.84 -14.25
C LYS A 404 42.40 -30.70 -13.68
N ARG A 405 41.48 -31.62 -14.03
CA ARG A 405 40.13 -31.68 -13.41
C ARG A 405 40.22 -32.09 -11.95
N TYR A 406 41.03 -33.11 -11.63
CA TYR A 406 41.26 -33.53 -10.24
C TYR A 406 41.94 -32.43 -9.42
N LEU A 407 42.91 -31.70 -10.00
CA LEU A 407 43.56 -30.59 -9.31
C LEU A 407 42.59 -29.44 -9.01
N PHE A 408 41.69 -29.12 -9.95
CA PHE A 408 40.67 -28.09 -9.76
C PHE A 408 39.65 -28.50 -8.68
N MET A 409 39.16 -29.75 -8.72
CA MET A 409 38.25 -30.28 -7.70
C MET A 409 38.90 -30.32 -6.32
N ALA A 410 40.14 -30.78 -6.21
CA ALA A 410 40.88 -30.79 -4.94
C ALA A 410 41.06 -29.38 -4.38
N GLY A 411 41.38 -28.40 -5.23
CA GLY A 411 41.47 -26.99 -4.83
C GLY A 411 40.15 -26.45 -4.29
N THR A 412 39.03 -26.77 -4.92
CA THR A 412 37.70 -26.34 -4.44
C THR A 412 37.34 -26.95 -3.08
N VAL A 413 37.67 -28.22 -2.85
CA VAL A 413 37.41 -28.88 -1.56
C VAL A 413 38.24 -28.26 -0.44
N CYS A 414 39.51 -27.94 -0.69
CA CYS A 414 40.37 -27.26 0.30
C CYS A 414 39.84 -25.86 0.66
N LEU A 415 39.37 -25.08 -0.32
CA LEU A 415 38.80 -23.76 -0.06
C LEU A 415 37.52 -23.83 0.79
N ILE A 416 36.66 -24.81 0.52
CA ILE A 416 35.44 -25.03 1.31
C ILE A 416 35.79 -25.43 2.75
N ALA A 417 36.81 -26.28 2.95
CA ALA A 417 37.26 -26.68 4.28
C ALA A 417 37.81 -25.49 5.09
N ILE A 418 38.62 -24.63 4.46
CA ILE A 418 39.13 -23.40 5.09
C ILE A 418 37.98 -22.46 5.46
N LEU A 419 36.99 -22.28 4.58
CA LEU A 419 35.81 -21.47 4.86
C LEU A 419 35.04 -22.01 6.08
N PHE A 420 34.86 -23.34 6.17
CA PHE A 420 34.21 -23.98 7.31
C PHE A 420 34.98 -23.78 8.62
N GLN A 421 36.32 -23.81 8.55
CA GLN A 421 37.18 -23.59 9.71
C GLN A 421 37.11 -22.13 10.21
N VAL A 422 37.05 -21.17 9.29
CA VAL A 422 36.86 -19.74 9.60
C VAL A 422 35.49 -19.48 10.21
N ILE A 423 34.43 -20.06 9.65
CA ILE A 423 33.07 -19.96 10.21
C ILE A 423 33.03 -20.55 11.62
N ARG A 424 33.62 -21.73 11.84
CA ARG A 424 33.69 -22.36 13.16
C ARG A 424 34.47 -21.52 14.18
N TYR A 425 35.56 -20.87 13.75
CA TYR A 425 36.34 -19.97 14.60
C TYR A 425 35.53 -18.73 15.00
N PHE A 426 34.81 -18.11 14.06
CA PHE A 426 33.94 -16.98 14.32
C PHE A 426 32.79 -17.30 15.28
N PHE A 427 32.16 -18.48 15.13
CA PHE A 427 31.09 -18.91 16.03
C PHE A 427 31.59 -19.23 17.46
N ASN A 428 32.81 -19.77 17.60
CA ASN A 428 33.39 -20.04 18.93
C ASN A 428 33.84 -18.76 19.66
N LEU A 429 34.17 -17.67 18.95
CA LEU A 429 34.47 -16.38 19.59
C LEU A 429 33.23 -15.63 20.08
N HIS A 430 32.04 -15.98 19.60
CA HIS A 430 30.79 -15.31 19.97
C HIS A 430 30.07 -15.96 21.17
N TYR A 431 30.65 -17.02 21.74
CA TYR A 431 30.10 -17.80 22.87
C TYR A 431 31.00 -17.79 24.12
N PHE A 432 31.96 -16.86 24.21
CA PHE A 432 32.76 -16.60 25.40
C PHE A 432 32.66 -15.15 25.87
#